data_AF-A0A1H3B2E6-F1
#
_entry.id   AF-A0A1H3B2E6-F1
#
_cell.length_a   1.000
_cell.length_b   1.000
_cell.length_c   1.000
_cell.angle_alpha   90.00
_cell.angle_beta   90.00
_cell.angle_gamma   90.00
#
_symmetry.space_group_name_H-M   'P 1'
#
loop_
_entity.id
_entity.type
_entity.pdbx_description
1 polymer ?
#
loop_
_entity_poly.entity_id
_entity_poly.type
_entity_poly.pdbx_seq_one_letter_code
_entity_poly.pdbx_strand_id
1 'polypeptide(L)'
;MKHLVLITAIAFCPLPAAAQDTSDSFGFGDLAPLAEGFRDLFEGIAEDMMPLMEQLSDKMTDLNAFEAPEVLPNGDILIRRKPEANPAPSPQPKVNPDGSIDL
;
A
#
# COMPACT_ATOMS: atom_id res chain seq x y z
N MET A 1 32.25 3.24 67.35
CA MET A 1 33.24 2.35 66.70
C MET A 1 32.61 1.09 66.06
N LYS A 2 31.33 1.12 65.63
CA LYS A 2 30.64 -0.02 64.98
C LYS A 2 29.93 0.40 63.69
N HIS A 3 29.58 1.68 63.60
CA HIS A 3 28.93 2.27 62.43
C HIS A 3 29.92 2.64 61.30
N LEU A 4 31.23 2.61 61.56
CA LEU A 4 32.25 2.93 60.55
C LEU A 4 32.49 1.75 59.58
N VAL A 5 32.20 0.51 60.00
CA VAL A 5 32.33 -0.68 59.13
C VAL A 5 31.20 -0.78 58.11
N LEU A 6 30.04 -0.15 58.37
CA LEU A 6 28.88 -0.24 57.47
C LEU A 6 29.04 0.61 56.20
N ILE A 7 29.87 1.66 56.23
CA ILE A 7 30.07 2.55 55.07
C ILE A 7 31.06 1.94 54.07
N THR A 8 32.00 1.11 54.53
CA THR A 8 32.99 0.43 53.66
C THR A 8 32.36 -0.69 52.81
N ALA A 9 31.20 -1.21 53.19
CA ALA A 9 30.51 -2.29 52.46
C ALA A 9 29.70 -1.78 51.25
N ILE A 10 29.41 -0.48 51.15
CA ILE A 10 28.74 0.12 49.98
C ILE A 10 29.75 0.46 48.86
N ALA A 11 31.06 0.46 49.16
CA ALA A 11 32.12 0.74 48.19
C ALA A 11 32.54 -0.47 47.34
N PHE A 12 31.99 -1.67 47.61
CA PHE A 12 32.28 -2.89 46.86
C PHE A 12 31.06 -3.41 46.09
N CYS A 13 30.17 -2.50 45.68
CA CYS A 13 29.19 -2.85 44.66
C CYS A 13 29.95 -2.95 43.33
N PRO A 14 30.00 -4.12 42.66
CA PRO A 14 30.41 -4.15 41.27
C PRO A 14 29.30 -3.40 40.53
N LEU A 15 29.51 -2.12 40.26
CA LEU A 15 28.76 -1.50 39.16
C LEU A 15 29.07 -2.39 37.96
N PRO A 16 28.08 -2.94 37.26
CA PRO A 16 28.34 -3.35 35.91
C PRO A 16 28.81 -2.06 35.25
N ALA A 17 30.10 -1.98 34.95
CA ALA A 17 30.62 -1.04 34.00
C ALA A 17 29.88 -1.38 32.70
N ALA A 18 28.69 -0.81 32.56
CA ALA A 18 28.01 -0.74 31.30
C ALA A 18 28.89 0.20 30.47
N ALA A 19 29.93 -0.37 29.87
CA ALA A 19 30.28 -0.02 28.52
C ALA A 19 28.99 -0.24 27.71
N GLN A 20 28.11 0.77 27.69
CA GLN A 20 27.02 0.90 26.72
C GLN A 20 27.65 1.26 25.37
N ASP A 21 28.62 0.45 24.94
CA ASP A 21 29.25 0.50 23.63
C ASP A 21 28.66 -0.64 22.82
N THR A 22 27.38 -0.49 22.50
CA THR A 22 26.82 -0.81 21.21
C THR A 22 25.45 -0.16 21.24
N SER A 23 25.34 0.88 20.44
CA SER A 23 24.11 1.30 19.81
C SER A 23 23.42 0.06 19.23
N ASP A 24 22.60 -0.63 20.02
CA ASP A 24 21.53 -1.47 19.49
C ASP A 24 20.44 -0.53 18.95
N SER A 25 20.85 0.29 17.99
CA SER A 25 19.99 1.01 17.08
C SER A 25 19.31 -0.07 16.26
N PHE A 26 18.20 -0.59 16.79
CA PHE A 26 17.22 -1.46 16.14
C PHE A 26 17.68 -1.91 14.76
N GLY A 27 18.54 -2.93 14.75
CA GLY A 27 19.28 -3.31 13.55
C GLY A 27 18.32 -3.84 12.50
N PHE A 28 18.65 -3.64 11.22
CA PHE A 28 17.85 -4.17 10.10
C PHE A 28 17.57 -5.69 10.22
N GLY A 29 18.39 -6.43 10.95
CA GLY A 29 18.19 -7.86 11.27
C GLY A 29 17.06 -8.15 12.27
N ASP A 30 16.81 -7.28 13.27
CA ASP A 30 15.70 -7.43 14.22
C ASP A 30 14.34 -7.09 13.58
N LEU A 31 14.38 -6.37 12.47
CA LEU A 31 13.20 -6.09 11.65
C LEU A 31 12.76 -7.27 10.79
N ALA A 32 13.64 -8.20 10.46
CA ALA A 32 13.31 -9.30 9.56
C ALA A 32 12.24 -10.25 10.16
N PRO A 33 12.36 -10.74 11.42
CA PRO A 33 11.31 -11.56 12.04
C PRO A 33 10.00 -10.80 12.24
N LEU A 34 10.07 -9.49 12.51
CA LEU A 34 8.88 -8.64 12.62
C LEU A 34 8.17 -8.46 11.28
N ALA A 35 8.94 -8.26 10.20
CA ALA A 35 8.41 -8.15 8.85
C ALA A 35 7.77 -9.46 8.38
N GLU A 36 8.35 -10.61 8.73
CA GLU A 36 7.79 -11.93 8.48
C GLU A 36 6.43 -12.09 9.18
N GLY A 37 6.34 -11.77 10.48
CA GLY A 37 5.07 -11.83 11.20
C GLY A 37 4.00 -10.84 10.68
N PHE A 38 4.42 -9.66 10.22
CA PHE A 38 3.50 -8.70 9.59
C PHE A 38 2.99 -9.19 8.23
N ARG A 39 3.86 -9.84 7.44
CA ARG A 39 3.50 -10.45 6.16
C ARG A 39 2.45 -11.55 6.37
N ASP A 40 2.67 -12.47 7.29
CA ASP A 40 1.74 -13.57 7.56
C ASP A 40 0.36 -13.04 8.02
N LEU A 41 0.36 -12.00 8.86
CA LEU A 41 -0.88 -11.32 9.28
C LEU A 41 -1.60 -10.69 8.07
N PHE A 42 -0.86 -10.01 7.21
CA PHE A 42 -1.43 -9.34 6.04
C PHE A 42 -1.93 -10.35 5.02
N GLU A 43 -1.28 -11.50 4.86
CA GLU A 43 -1.70 -12.61 4.01
C GLU A 43 -3.03 -13.19 4.51
N GLY A 44 -3.16 -13.45 5.81
CA GLY A 44 -4.43 -13.90 6.39
C GLY A 44 -5.57 -12.88 6.22
N ILE A 45 -5.30 -11.59 6.46
CA ILE A 45 -6.29 -10.52 6.20
C ILE A 45 -6.64 -10.46 4.71
N ALA A 46 -5.65 -10.57 3.83
CA ALA A 46 -5.88 -10.51 2.39
C ALA A 46 -6.71 -11.70 1.89
N GLU A 47 -6.49 -12.91 2.40
CA GLU A 47 -7.31 -14.09 2.08
C GLU A 47 -8.78 -13.89 2.51
N ASP A 48 -9.00 -13.41 3.73
CA ASP A 48 -10.35 -13.15 4.26
C ASP A 48 -11.05 -11.99 3.52
N MET A 49 -10.28 -10.98 3.10
CA MET A 49 -10.79 -9.81 2.38
C MET A 49 -10.83 -10.00 0.86
N MET A 50 -10.21 -11.05 0.31
CA MET A 50 -10.19 -11.35 -1.13
C MET A 50 -11.59 -11.33 -1.77
N PRO A 51 -12.62 -12.01 -1.23
CA PRO A 51 -13.96 -11.99 -1.82
C PRO A 51 -14.62 -10.60 -1.76
N LEU A 52 -14.29 -9.78 -0.76
CA LEU A 52 -14.77 -8.39 -0.67
C LEU A 52 -14.03 -7.49 -1.67
N MET A 53 -12.73 -7.72 -1.87
CA MET A 53 -11.90 -6.99 -2.84
C MET A 53 -12.33 -7.29 -4.27
N GLU A 54 -12.71 -8.52 -4.59
CA GLU A 54 -13.27 -8.89 -5.90
C GLU A 54 -14.56 -8.10 -6.18
N GLN A 55 -15.50 -8.08 -5.22
CA GLN A 55 -16.73 -7.30 -5.33
C GLN A 55 -16.47 -5.78 -5.43
N LEU A 56 -15.43 -5.27 -4.76
CA LEU A 56 -15.03 -3.87 -4.85
C LEU A 56 -14.37 -3.55 -6.19
N SER A 57 -13.55 -4.46 -6.72
CA SER A 57 -12.89 -4.35 -8.02
C SER A 57 -13.92 -4.25 -9.16
N ASP A 58 -14.98 -5.05 -9.11
CA ASP A 58 -16.09 -4.95 -10.07
C ASP A 58 -16.74 -3.56 -10.04
N LYS A 59 -16.98 -3.01 -8.85
CA LYS A 59 -17.52 -1.65 -8.70
C LYS A 59 -16.54 -0.56 -9.14
N MET A 60 -15.25 -0.73 -8.87
CA MET A 60 -14.21 0.21 -9.31
C MET A 60 -14.03 0.20 -10.84
N THR A 61 -14.28 -0.93 -11.49
CA THR A 61 -14.24 -1.03 -12.96
C THR A 61 -15.29 -0.10 -13.60
N ASP A 62 -16.48 0.00 -13.02
CA ASP A 62 -17.52 0.93 -13.46
C ASP A 62 -17.06 2.40 -13.31
N LEU A 63 -16.31 2.72 -12.25
CA LEU A 63 -15.72 4.05 -12.06
C LEU A 63 -14.62 4.39 -13.08
N ASN A 64 -13.95 3.40 -13.68
CA ASN A 64 -12.95 3.64 -14.73
C ASN A 64 -13.55 4.27 -16.01
N ALA A 65 -14.85 4.09 -16.21
CA ALA A 65 -15.60 4.72 -17.28
C ALA A 65 -15.73 6.24 -17.09
N PHE A 66 -15.24 6.81 -15.99
CA PHE A 66 -15.32 8.23 -15.68
C PHE A 66 -13.95 8.90 -15.56
N GLU A 67 -13.91 10.21 -15.77
CA GLU A 67 -12.75 11.07 -15.57
C GLU A 67 -12.59 11.44 -14.09
N ALA A 68 -11.44 12.04 -13.76
CA ALA A 68 -11.20 12.53 -12.42
C ALA A 68 -12.23 13.62 -12.03
N PRO A 69 -12.66 13.68 -10.75
CA PRO A 69 -13.65 14.66 -10.31
C PRO A 69 -13.15 16.11 -10.43
N GLU A 70 -13.99 17.00 -10.97
CA GLU A 70 -13.74 18.45 -11.06
C GLU A 70 -14.64 19.19 -10.04
N VAL A 71 -14.05 19.99 -9.16
CA VAL A 71 -14.80 20.79 -8.17
C VAL A 71 -15.15 22.14 -8.77
N LEU A 72 -16.44 22.45 -8.84
CA LEU A 72 -16.95 23.68 -9.43
C LEU A 72 -16.95 24.84 -8.41
N PRO A 73 -16.97 26.12 -8.85
CA PRO A 73 -16.93 27.29 -7.96
C PRO A 73 -18.13 27.39 -6.99
N ASN A 74 -19.23 26.73 -7.32
CA ASN A 74 -20.42 26.64 -6.47
C ASN A 74 -20.33 25.54 -5.39
N GLY A 75 -19.28 24.70 -5.43
CA GLY A 75 -19.06 23.60 -4.48
C GLY A 75 -19.57 22.24 -4.94
N ASP A 76 -20.20 22.14 -6.11
CA ASP A 76 -20.61 20.86 -6.69
C ASP A 76 -19.41 20.13 -7.30
N ILE A 77 -19.52 18.80 -7.41
CA ILE A 77 -18.50 17.95 -8.05
C ILE A 77 -19.06 17.41 -9.37
N LEU A 78 -18.36 17.68 -10.47
CA LEU A 78 -18.64 17.13 -11.78
C LEU A 78 -17.76 15.91 -12.05
N ILE A 79 -18.37 14.75 -12.32
CA ILE A 79 -17.67 13.54 -12.73
C ILE A 79 -18.11 13.23 -14.17
N ARG A 80 -17.22 13.43 -15.14
CA ARG A 80 -17.52 13.24 -16.57
C ARG A 80 -17.33 11.77 -16.95
N ARG A 81 -18.20 11.22 -17.80
CA ARG A 81 -17.99 9.88 -18.37
C ARG A 81 -16.97 9.97 -19.51
N LYS A 82 -15.94 9.12 -19.47
CA LYS A 82 -14.96 8.97 -20.56
C LYS A 82 -15.71 8.54 -21.83
N PRO A 83 -15.42 9.13 -23.00
CA PRO A 83 -15.96 8.64 -24.26
C PRO A 83 -15.50 7.20 -24.48
N GLU A 84 -16.42 6.29 -24.79
CA GLU A 84 -16.04 4.92 -25.16
C GLU A 84 -15.07 4.99 -26.34
N ALA A 85 -13.97 4.23 -26.26
CA ALA A 85 -12.95 4.22 -27.31
C ALA A 85 -13.66 4.00 -28.65
N ASN A 86 -13.50 4.97 -29.56
CA ASN A 86 -14.17 5.02 -30.86
C ASN A 86 -14.30 3.60 -31.43
N PRO A 87 -15.52 3.06 -31.63
CA PRO A 87 -15.65 1.75 -32.25
C PRO A 87 -14.87 1.84 -33.55
N ALA A 88 -13.91 0.92 -33.73
CA ALA A 88 -13.08 0.88 -34.93
C ALA A 88 -14.01 1.11 -36.12
N PRO A 89 -13.70 2.05 -37.03
CA PRO A 89 -14.58 2.34 -38.15
C PRO A 89 -14.93 0.99 -38.79
N SER A 90 -16.23 0.67 -38.81
CA SER A 90 -16.73 -0.53 -39.48
C SER A 90 -16.04 -0.60 -40.84
N PRO A 91 -15.54 -1.76 -41.30
CA PRO A 91 -14.88 -1.86 -42.59
C PRO A 91 -15.81 -1.22 -43.62
N GLN A 92 -15.48 0.00 -44.05
CA GLN A 92 -16.27 0.67 -45.06
C GLN A 92 -16.08 -0.20 -46.31
N PRO A 93 -17.17 -0.64 -46.95
CA PRO A 93 -17.04 -1.46 -48.14
C PRO A 93 -16.18 -0.69 -49.14
N LYS A 94 -15.03 -1.27 -49.52
CA LYS A 94 -14.14 -0.63 -50.49
C LYS A 94 -14.83 -0.69 -51.83
N VAL A 95 -15.25 0.46 -52.32
CA VAL A 95 -15.80 0.58 -53.68
C VAL A 95 -14.63 0.50 -54.64
N ASN A 96 -14.62 -0.55 -55.45
CA ASN A 96 -13.64 -0.72 -56.51
C ASN A 96 -13.84 0.37 -57.59
N PRO A 97 -12.83 0.70 -58.42
CA PRO A 97 -12.96 1.69 -59.50
C PRO A 97 -14.09 1.41 -60.51
N ASP A 98 -14.57 0.17 -60.53
CA ASP A 98 -15.69 -0.36 -61.32
C ASP A 98 -17.07 -0.17 -60.64
N GLY A 99 -17.12 0.45 -59.46
CA GLY A 99 -18.36 0.63 -58.71
C GLY A 99 -18.89 -0.62 -58.01
N SER A 100 -18.18 -1.75 -58.11
CA SER A 100 -18.48 -2.97 -57.35
C SER A 100 -18.03 -2.83 -55.89
N ILE A 101 -18.82 -3.43 -54.99
CA ILE A 101 -18.55 -3.47 -53.56
C ILE A 101 -18.04 -4.89 -53.23
N ASP A 102 -16.80 -5.00 -52.75
CA ASP A 102 -16.31 -6.24 -52.12
C ASP A 102 -17.01 -6.38 -50.75
N LEU A 103 -17.88 -7.39 -50.64
CA LEU A 103 -18.61 -7.78 -49.43
C LEU A 103 -17.89 -8.91 -48.69
#